data_AF-A0A958EJV1-F1
#
_entry.id   AF-A0A958EJV1-F1
#
_cell.length_a   1.000
_cell.length_b   1.000
_cell.length_c   1.000
_cell.angle_alpha   90.00
_cell.angle_beta   90.00
_cell.angle_gamma   90.00
#
_symmetry.space_group_name_H-M   'P 1'
#
loop_
_entity.id
_entity.type
_entity.pdbx_description
1 polymer ?
#
loop_
_entity_poly.entity_id
_entity_poly.type
_entity_poly.pdbx_seq_one_letter_code
_entity_poly.pdbx_strand_id
1 'polypeptide(L)'
;PGLLEAVLAGVGKLFSGEEGEVTAIPIRFVELEPGQRLAAEMVAGNGQLLLEKESLVTPAIIQRLKNWSRITRVKEPIFIYPS
;
A
#
# COMPACT_ATOMS: atom_id res chain seq x y z
N PRO A 1 -16.79 17.24 -15.76
CA PRO A 1 -15.71 16.28 -15.42
C PRO A 1 -14.92 16.77 -14.19
N GLY A 2 -15.16 16.12 -13.04
CA GLY A 2 -14.79 16.64 -11.72
C GLY A 2 -13.32 16.40 -11.35
N LEU A 3 -12.78 17.34 -10.58
CA LEU A 3 -11.43 17.32 -9.98
C LEU A 3 -11.04 15.99 -9.30
N LEU A 4 -12.01 15.18 -8.89
CA LEU A 4 -11.80 13.88 -8.24
C LEU A 4 -11.17 12.83 -9.17
N GLU A 5 -11.47 12.84 -10.47
CA GLU A 5 -10.86 11.87 -11.40
C GLU A 5 -9.40 12.20 -11.70
N ALA A 6 -9.05 13.49 -11.74
CA ALA A 6 -7.68 13.94 -11.95
C ALA A 6 -6.77 13.57 -10.77
N VAL A 7 -7.31 13.53 -9.54
CA VAL A 7 -6.55 13.11 -8.35
C VAL A 7 -6.30 11.61 -8.37
N LEU A 8 -7.27 10.78 -8.75
CA LEU A 8 -7.09 9.33 -8.89
C LEU A 8 -6.08 8.99 -10.00
N ALA A 9 -6.15 9.67 -11.15
CA ALA A 9 -5.18 9.51 -12.24
C ALA A 9 -3.78 10.05 -11.88
N GLY A 10 -3.71 11.11 -11.07
CA GLY A 10 -2.46 11.72 -10.60
C GLY A 10 -1.74 10.89 -9.55
N VAL A 11 -2.47 10.23 -8.64
CA VAL A 11 -1.90 9.29 -7.67
C VAL A 11 -1.33 8.05 -8.37
N GLY A 12 -1.98 7.56 -9.44
CA GLY A 12 -1.43 6.51 -10.28
C GLY A 12 -0.16 6.92 -11.04
N LYS A 13 0.02 8.21 -11.33
CA LYS A 13 1.17 8.75 -12.09
C LYS A 13 2.39 9.13 -11.24
N LEU A 14 2.29 9.10 -9.90
CA LEU A 14 3.41 9.50 -9.03
C LEU A 14 4.58 8.51 -8.99
N PHE A 15 4.46 7.37 -9.67
CA PHE A 15 5.54 6.40 -9.87
C PHE A 15 5.98 6.34 -11.33
N SER A 16 6.24 7.49 -11.94
CA SER A 16 6.91 7.54 -13.25
C SER A 16 8.43 7.60 -13.03
N GLY A 17 8.99 6.45 -12.66
CA GLY A 17 10.40 6.12 -12.80
C GLY A 17 10.48 4.95 -13.76
N GLU A 18 11.22 5.13 -14.86
CA GLU A 18 11.42 4.17 -15.93
C GLU A 18 11.86 2.81 -15.39
N GLU A 19 11.05 1.76 -15.58
CA GLU A 19 11.37 0.34 -15.80
C GLU A 19 10.11 -0.51 -15.52
N GLY A 20 9.37 -0.83 -16.59
CA GLY A 20 8.18 -1.71 -16.55
C GLY A 20 6.99 -1.08 -15.83
N GLU A 21 5.88 -0.85 -16.54
CA GLU A 21 4.61 -0.47 -15.92
C GLU A 21 4.11 -1.61 -15.01
N VAL A 22 4.65 -1.72 -13.79
CA VAL A 22 4.08 -2.61 -12.79
C VAL A 22 2.92 -1.85 -12.18
N THR A 23 1.74 -2.06 -12.78
CA THR A 23 0.47 -1.49 -12.33
C THR A 23 0.22 -1.90 -10.88
N ALA A 24 0.50 -1.00 -9.94
CA ALA A 24 0.23 -1.23 -8.54
C ALA A 24 -1.28 -1.35 -8.31
N ILE A 25 -1.71 -2.37 -7.58
CA ILE A 25 -3.11 -2.60 -7.25
C ILE A 25 -3.39 -1.94 -5.90
N PRO A 26 -4.31 -0.95 -5.83
CA PRO A 26 -4.77 -0.42 -4.56
C PRO A 26 -5.73 -1.40 -3.89
N ILE A 27 -5.43 -1.79 -2.65
CA ILE A 27 -6.25 -2.66 -1.81
C ILE A 27 -6.48 -2.03 -0.43
N ARG A 28 -7.51 -2.50 0.28
CA ARG A 28 -7.71 -2.17 1.70
C ARG A 28 -6.80 -3.03 2.58
N PHE A 29 -6.47 -2.54 3.76
CA PHE A 29 -5.71 -3.28 4.77
C PHE A 29 -6.34 -4.63 5.12
N VAL A 30 -7.67 -4.70 5.10
CA VAL A 30 -8.42 -5.94 5.37
C VAL A 30 -8.34 -6.98 4.25
N GLU A 31 -7.89 -6.57 3.05
CA GLU A 31 -7.72 -7.41 1.86
C GLU A 31 -6.25 -7.88 1.70
N LEU A 32 -5.39 -7.52 2.65
CA LEU A 32 -3.98 -7.89 2.63
C LEU A 32 -3.82 -9.38 2.95
N GLU A 33 -3.21 -10.13 2.03
CA GLU A 33 -3.04 -11.58 2.13
C GLU A 33 -1.55 -11.98 2.20
N PRO A 34 -1.21 -13.09 2.88
CA PRO A 34 0.14 -13.62 2.85
C PRO A 34 0.59 -13.93 1.42
N GLY A 35 1.85 -13.60 1.11
CA GLY A 35 2.45 -13.82 -0.21
C GLY A 35 2.41 -12.62 -1.14
N GLN A 36 1.59 -11.60 -0.85
CA GLN A 36 1.59 -10.34 -1.60
C GLN A 36 2.87 -9.53 -1.35
N ARG A 37 3.29 -8.73 -2.33
CA ARG A 37 4.45 -7.84 -2.22
C ARG A 37 4.01 -6.39 -2.32
N LEU A 38 4.53 -5.53 -1.44
CA LEU A 38 4.19 -4.10 -1.46
C LEU A 38 4.81 -3.38 -2.67
N ALA A 39 4.00 -2.61 -3.38
CA ALA A 39 4.44 -1.74 -4.48
C ALA A 39 4.87 -0.34 -4.01
N ALA A 40 4.51 0.04 -2.77
CA ALA A 40 4.91 1.28 -2.13
C ALA A 40 5.14 1.07 -0.63
N GLU A 41 5.80 2.03 0.02
CA GLU A 41 5.93 2.04 1.48
C GLU A 41 4.55 2.10 2.15
N MET A 42 4.41 1.35 3.24
CA MET A 42 3.21 1.38 4.05
C MET A 42 3.50 2.14 5.34
N VAL A 43 2.70 3.17 5.58
CA VAL A 43 2.86 4.07 6.71
C VAL A 43 1.64 4.05 7.62
N ALA A 44 1.84 4.31 8.90
CA ALA A 44 0.77 4.56 9.85
C ALA A 44 0.20 5.98 9.68
N GLY A 45 -0.97 6.23 10.26
CA GLY A 45 -1.65 7.52 10.20
C GLY A 45 -0.88 8.67 10.87
N ASN A 46 0.08 8.35 11.73
CA ASN A 46 1.02 9.30 12.35
C ASN A 46 2.29 9.54 11.51
N GLY A 47 2.39 8.93 10.32
CA GLY A 47 3.56 9.05 9.43
C GLY A 47 4.70 8.06 9.71
N GLN A 48 4.56 7.18 10.70
CA GLN A 48 5.58 6.16 10.98
C GLN A 48 5.60 5.08 9.87
N LEU A 49 6.78 4.76 9.36
CA LEU A 49 6.99 3.65 8.44
C LEU A 49 6.69 2.31 9.12
N LEU A 50 5.80 1.52 8.54
CA LEU A 50 5.43 0.18 9.02
C LEU A 50 6.14 -0.91 8.21
N LEU A 51 6.19 -0.76 6.89
CA LEU A 51 6.86 -1.68 5.96
C LEU A 51 7.44 -0.91 4.79
N GLU A 52 8.62 -1.34 4.35
CA GLU A 52 9.30 -0.80 3.17
C GLU A 52 8.65 -1.30 1.87
N LYS A 53 8.86 -0.55 0.78
CA LYS A 53 8.53 -1.01 -0.57
C LYS A 53 9.19 -2.38 -0.83
N GLU A 54 8.56 -3.21 -1.65
CA GLU A 54 9.00 -4.57 -2.00
C GLU A 54 8.98 -5.59 -0.86
N SER A 55 8.53 -5.20 0.34
CA SER A 55 8.36 -6.13 1.46
C SER A 55 7.36 -7.23 1.11
N LEU A 56 7.74 -8.48 1.39
CA LEU A 56 6.85 -9.63 1.31
C LEU A 56 5.92 -9.65 2.53
N VAL A 57 4.62 -9.68 2.28
CA VAL A 57 3.61 -9.83 3.32
C VAL A 57 3.64 -11.28 3.82
N THR A 58 4.04 -11.46 5.08
CA THR A 58 4.00 -12.76 5.77
C THR A 58 2.85 -12.80 6.78
N PRO A 59 2.39 -13.99 7.21
CA PRO A 59 1.37 -14.09 8.25
C PRO A 59 1.76 -13.36 9.55
N ALA A 60 3.05 -13.42 9.92
CA ALA A 60 3.57 -12.72 11.09
C ALA A 60 3.53 -11.19 10.94
N ILE A 61 3.73 -10.66 9.73
CA ILE A 61 3.58 -9.25 9.43
C ILE A 61 2.12 -8.83 9.55
N ILE A 62 1.19 -9.58 8.94
CA ILE A 62 -0.24 -9.28 9.04
C ILE A 62 -0.68 -9.24 10.51
N GLN A 63 -0.24 -10.20 11.32
CA GLN A 63 -0.57 -10.21 12.74
C GLN A 63 -0.01 -8.98 13.48
N ARG A 64 1.23 -8.57 13.18
CA ARG A 64 1.82 -7.35 13.74
C ARG A 64 1.02 -6.10 13.34
N LEU A 65 0.62 -5.99 12.08
CA LEU A 65 -0.17 -4.87 11.60
C LEU A 65 -1.57 -4.83 12.21
N LYS A 66 -2.22 -5.98 12.41
CA LYS A 66 -3.51 -6.09 13.11
C LYS A 66 -3.41 -5.63 14.57
N ASN A 67 -2.30 -5.90 15.22
CA ASN A 67 -2.06 -5.38 16.57
C ASN A 67 -1.83 -3.86 16.54
N TRP A 68 -1.06 -3.38 15.54
CA TRP A 68 -0.79 -1.95 15.37
C TRP A 68 -2.05 -1.15 15.04
N SER A 69 -2.93 -1.68 14.21
CA SER A 69 -4.17 -1.02 13.77
C SER A 69 -5.13 -0.73 14.92
N ARG A 70 -4.96 -1.40 16.07
CA ARG A 70 -5.71 -1.11 17.31
C ARG A 70 -5.20 0.13 18.05
N ILE A 71 -3.94 0.50 17.84
CA ILE A 71 -3.27 1.62 18.50
C ILE A 71 -3.28 2.85 17.59
N THR A 72 -3.07 2.67 16.29
CA THR A 72 -3.01 3.74 15.31
C THR A 72 -3.51 3.24 13.96
N ARG A 73 -4.29 4.06 13.24
CA ARG A 73 -4.81 3.70 11.92
C ARG A 73 -3.66 3.45 10.94
N VAL A 74 -3.75 2.42 10.11
CA VAL A 74 -2.88 2.22 8.95
C VAL A 74 -3.35 3.17 7.84
N LYS A 75 -2.42 3.79 7.10
CA LYS A 75 -2.79 4.64 5.96
C LYS A 75 -3.23 3.76 4.80
N GLU A 76 -4.40 4.05 4.26
CA GLU A 76 -4.99 3.36 3.11
C GLU A 76 -5.13 4.32 1.92
N PRO A 77 -5.20 3.82 0.67
CA PRO A 77 -5.07 2.41 0.27
C PRO A 77 -3.63 1.89 0.38
N ILE A 78 -3.48 0.57 0.48
CA ILE A 78 -2.19 -0.12 0.39
C ILE A 78 -1.98 -0.51 -1.06
N PHE A 79 -0.76 -0.32 -1.56
CA PHE A 79 -0.42 -0.66 -2.94
C PHE A 79 0.39 -1.96 -2.97
N ILE A 80 -0.07 -2.95 -3.73
CA ILE A 80 0.63 -4.23 -3.94
C ILE A 80 0.99 -4.43 -5.41
N TYR A 81 2.00 -5.26 -5.66
CA TYR A 81 2.26 -5.76 -7.00
C TYR A 81 1.23 -6.82 -7.40
N PRO A 82 0.85 -6.90 -8.69
CA PRO A 82 0.05 -8.02 -9.19
C PRO A 82 0.84 -9.32 -9.03
N SER A 83 0.21 -10.33 -8.41
CA SER A 83 0.76 -11.68 -8.24
C SER A 83 0.88 -12.43 -9.56
#